data_AF-A0A0K0FDC8-F1
#
_entry.id   AF-A0A0K0FDC8-F1
#
_cell.length_a   1.000
_cell.length_b   1.000
_cell.length_c   1.000
_cell.angle_alpha   90.00
_cell.angle_beta   90.00
_cell.angle_gamma   90.00
#
_symmetry.space_group_name_H-M   'P 1'
#
loop_
_entity.id
_entity.type
_entity.pdbx_description
1 polymer ?
#
loop_
_entity_poly.entity_id
_entity_poly.type
_entity_poly.pdbx_seq_one_letter_code
_entity_poly.pdbx_strand_id
1 'polypeptide(L)'
;MLYEFKLGTNVAKTTQKINEAFGEDVVSNSTVKRWFQKFIAGIEDLDNDERGRPPLGIDDDELKKPLKRNQMYLSGILQTSWIPPVQQFIATYRR
;
A
#
# COMPACT_ATOMS: atom_id res chain seq x y z
N MET A 1 -8.58 17.29 22.04
CA MET A 1 -7.48 17.25 23.03
C MET A 1 -6.70 18.56 23.10
N LEU A 2 -6.28 19.15 21.97
CA LEU A 2 -5.53 20.43 21.97
C LEU A 2 -6.28 21.56 22.70
N TYR A 3 -7.59 21.68 22.51
CA TYR A 3 -8.44 22.63 23.24
C TYR A 3 -8.33 22.47 24.76
N GLU A 4 -8.54 21.26 25.28
CA GLU A 4 -8.45 20.93 26.71
C GLU A 4 -7.02 21.13 27.27
N PHE A 5 -5.99 20.89 26.45
CA PHE A 5 -4.59 21.19 26.78
C PHE A 5 -4.35 22.69 26.95
N LYS A 6 -4.85 23.53 26.02
CA LYS A 6 -4.75 25.00 26.11
C LYS A 6 -5.54 25.56 27.30
N LEU A 7 -6.59 24.87 27.76
CA LEU A 7 -7.29 25.18 29.01
C LEU A 7 -6.53 24.77 30.28
N GLY A 8 -5.40 24.07 30.15
CA GLY A 8 -4.61 23.59 31.30
C GLY A 8 -5.27 22.45 32.08
N THR A 9 -6.23 21.73 31.46
CA THR A 9 -6.86 20.58 32.12
C THR A 9 -5.91 19.39 32.16
N ASN A 10 -6.05 18.55 33.18
CA ASN A 10 -5.21 17.35 33.32
C ASN A 10 -5.67 16.22 32.38
N VAL A 11 -4.81 15.21 32.23
CA VAL A 11 -5.04 14.03 31.37
C VAL A 11 -6.32 13.30 31.76
N ALA A 12 -6.52 12.97 33.04
CA ALA A 12 -7.66 12.17 33.50
C ALA A 12 -9.00 12.86 33.21
N LYS A 13 -9.09 14.17 33.49
CA LYS A 13 -10.28 15.00 33.22
C LYS A 13 -10.55 15.11 31.72
N THR A 14 -9.50 15.24 30.91
CA THR A 14 -9.62 15.26 29.45
C THR A 14 -10.15 13.93 28.92
N THR A 15 -9.61 12.80 29.40
CA THR A 15 -10.07 11.45 29.04
C THR A 15 -11.55 11.26 29.39
N GLN A 16 -11.93 11.61 30.62
CA GLN A 16 -13.31 11.52 31.09
C GLN A 16 -14.25 12.36 30.21
N LYS A 17 -13.94 13.63 29.98
CA LYS A 17 -14.76 14.52 29.16
C LYS A 17 -14.94 14.00 27.72
N ILE A 18 -13.89 13.45 27.13
CA ILE A 18 -13.98 12.90 25.76
C ILE A 18 -14.86 11.66 25.75
N ASN A 19 -14.68 10.74 26.71
CA ASN A 19 -15.50 9.54 26.77
C ASN A 19 -16.97 9.87 27.13
N GLU A 20 -17.23 10.88 27.95
CA GLU A 20 -18.60 11.36 28.23
C GLU A 20 -19.26 11.98 26.99
N ALA A 21 -18.49 12.71 26.17
CA ALA A 21 -19.03 13.40 24.99
C ALA A 21 -19.20 12.49 23.76
N PHE A 22 -18.29 11.53 23.56
CA PHE A 22 -18.20 10.74 22.33
C PHE A 22 -18.53 9.25 22.51
N GLY A 23 -18.70 8.78 23.75
CA GLY A 23 -19.00 7.39 24.08
C GLY A 23 -17.95 6.77 25.01
N GLU A 24 -18.36 5.75 25.74
CA GLU A 24 -17.51 5.09 26.73
C GLU A 24 -16.26 4.47 26.08
N ASP A 25 -15.11 4.68 26.72
CA ASP A 25 -13.79 4.15 26.34
C ASP A 25 -13.32 4.46 24.90
N VAL A 26 -13.81 5.55 24.30
CA VAL A 26 -13.35 6.03 22.98
C VAL A 26 -11.87 6.40 22.99
N VAL A 27 -11.39 6.97 24.10
CA VAL A 27 -9.97 7.26 24.31
C VAL A 27 -9.51 6.77 25.67
N SER A 28 -8.28 6.25 25.67
CA SER A 28 -7.59 5.87 26.88
C SER A 28 -6.74 7.02 27.44
N ASN A 29 -6.41 6.95 28.73
CA ASN A 29 -5.46 7.88 29.37
C ASN A 29 -4.09 7.90 28.68
N SER A 30 -3.62 6.76 28.15
CA SER A 30 -2.33 6.70 27.46
C SER A 30 -2.36 7.45 26.14
N THR A 31 -3.47 7.38 25.39
CA THR A 31 -3.69 8.17 24.18
C THR A 31 -3.65 9.66 24.49
N VAL A 32 -4.40 10.12 25.50
CA VAL A 32 -4.43 11.54 25.89
C VAL A 32 -3.05 12.02 26.34
N LYS A 33 -2.34 11.22 27.15
CA LYS A 33 -0.97 11.54 27.59
C LYS A 33 0.00 11.70 26.41
N ARG A 34 -0.05 10.80 25.42
CA ARG A 34 0.79 10.88 24.22
C ARG A 34 0.53 12.16 23.43
N TRP A 35 -0.73 12.57 23.29
CA TRP A 35 -1.07 13.84 22.64
C TRP A 35 -0.59 15.05 23.43
N PHE A 36 -0.74 15.05 24.75
CA PHE A 36 -0.23 16.13 25.61
C PHE A 36 1.29 16.29 25.48
N GLN A 37 2.03 15.18 25.38
CA GLN A 37 3.47 15.22 25.12
C GLN A 37 3.79 15.85 23.75
N LYS A 38 3.02 15.53 22.70
CA LYS A 38 3.15 16.19 21.39
C LYS A 38 2.91 17.71 21.49
N PHE A 39 1.87 18.12 22.21
CA PHE A 39 1.56 19.56 22.39
C PHE A 39 2.61 20.30 23.20
N ILE A 40 3.20 19.67 24.23
CA ILE A 40 4.34 20.24 24.97
C ILE A 40 5.56 20.42 24.06
N ALA A 41 5.78 19.51 23.10
CA ALA A 41 6.82 19.64 22.09
C ALA A 41 6.50 20.67 20.98
N GLY A 42 5.38 21.38 21.07
CA GLY A 42 4.94 22.36 20.08
C GLY A 42 4.33 21.74 18.82
N ILE A 43 4.10 20.43 18.80
CA ILE A 43 3.47 19.73 17.69
C ILE A 43 1.96 19.80 17.90
N GLU A 44 1.34 20.86 17.36
CA GLU A 44 -0.12 21.05 17.40
C GLU A 44 -0.84 20.36 16.24
N ASP A 45 -0.10 19.83 15.26
CA ASP A 45 -0.66 19.10 14.14
C ASP A 45 -1.35 17.81 14.61
N LEU A 46 -2.60 17.65 14.18
CA LEU A 46 -3.44 16.50 14.49
C LEU A 46 -3.37 15.43 13.39
N ASP A 47 -2.69 15.71 12.28
CA ASP A 47 -2.49 14.75 11.22
C ASP A 47 -1.64 13.58 11.71
N ASN A 48 -1.98 12.40 11.20
CA ASN A 48 -1.23 11.20 11.50
C ASN A 48 0.03 11.21 10.65
N ASP A 49 1.20 11.17 11.31
CA ASP A 49 2.50 10.99 10.67
C ASP A 49 2.40 9.92 9.58
N GLU A 50 2.98 10.19 8.39
CA GLU A 50 2.98 9.24 7.29
C GLU A 50 3.45 7.87 7.79
N ARG A 51 2.52 6.91 7.82
CA ARG A 51 2.85 5.55 8.20
C ARG A 51 3.57 4.95 7.02
N GLY A 52 4.91 5.00 7.06
CA GLY A 52 5.74 4.35 6.07
C GLY A 52 5.22 2.95 5.79
N ARG A 53 4.94 2.66 4.53
CA ARG A 53 4.62 1.30 4.11
C ARG A 53 5.84 0.44 4.44
N PRO A 54 5.67 -0.73 5.08
CA PRO A 54 6.77 -1.69 5.16
C PRO A 54 7.33 -1.88 3.75
N PRO A 55 8.65 -1.87 3.56
CA PRO A 55 9.25 -2.13 2.24
C PRO A 55 8.65 -3.43 1.70
N LEU A 56 8.10 -3.41 0.49
CA LEU A 56 7.80 -4.67 -0.18
C LEU A 56 9.15 -5.35 -0.39
N GLY A 57 9.43 -6.40 0.38
CA GLY A 57 10.63 -7.22 0.22
C GLY A 57 10.63 -8.05 -1.07
N ILE A 58 9.84 -7.66 -2.06
CA ILE A 58 9.75 -8.32 -3.36
C ILE A 58 10.50 -7.43 -4.33
N ASP A 59 11.64 -7.92 -4.81
CA ASP A 59 12.39 -7.29 -5.87
C ASP A 59 11.54 -7.30 -7.15
N ASP A 60 11.28 -6.12 -7.72
CA ASP A 60 10.55 -5.96 -8.98
C ASP A 60 11.20 -6.75 -10.13
N ASP A 61 12.51 -7.00 -10.06
CA ASP A 61 13.21 -7.81 -11.04
C ASP A 61 12.95 -9.30 -10.86
N GLU A 62 12.60 -9.75 -9.65
CA GLU A 62 12.16 -11.11 -9.40
C GLU A 62 10.77 -11.37 -9.98
N LEU A 63 9.87 -10.39 -9.91
CA LEU A 63 8.53 -10.42 -10.53
C LEU A 63 8.57 -10.41 -12.07
N LYS A 64 9.60 -9.80 -12.68
CA LYS A 64 9.76 -9.76 -14.15
C LYS A 64 10.29 -11.07 -14.74
N LYS A 65 10.96 -11.93 -13.96
CA LYS A 65 11.52 -13.22 -14.41
C LYS A 65 10.47 -14.19 -14.98
N PRO A 66 9.32 -14.44 -14.35
CA PRO A 66 8.30 -15.33 -14.91
C PRO A 66 7.64 -14.76 -16.18
N LEU A 67 7.40 -13.45 -16.24
CA LEU A 67 6.82 -12.79 -17.42
C LEU A 67 7.73 -12.93 -18.65
N LYS A 68 9.03 -12.63 -18.48
CA LYS A 68 10.03 -12.77 -19.56
C LYS A 68 10.15 -14.21 -20.03
N ARG A 69 10.17 -15.18 -19.10
CA ARG A 69 10.17 -16.60 -19.46
C ARG A 69 8.95 -16.98 -20.30
N ASN A 70 7.75 -16.63 -19.84
CA ASN A 70 6.52 -16.92 -20.57
C ASN A 70 6.49 -16.29 -21.98
N GLN A 71 6.96 -15.04 -22.11
CA GLN A 71 7.08 -14.37 -23.40
C GLN A 71 8.03 -15.11 -24.35
N MET A 72 9.16 -15.62 -23.83
CA MET A 72 10.16 -16.36 -24.60
C MET A 72 9.66 -17.74 -25.06
N TYR A 73 8.88 -18.42 -24.21
CA TYR A 73 8.22 -19.68 -24.57
C TYR A 73 7.17 -19.47 -25.66
N LEU A 74 6.33 -18.43 -25.54
CA LEU A 74 5.30 -18.12 -26.53
C LEU A 74 5.91 -17.75 -27.89
N SER A 75 7.03 -17.02 -27.94
CA SER A 75 7.72 -16.72 -29.20
C SER A 75 8.30 -17.96 -29.88
N GLY A 76 8.82 -18.93 -29.11
CA GLY A 76 9.38 -20.16 -29.67
C GLY A 76 8.31 -21.11 -30.24
N ILE A 77 7.14 -21.17 -29.60
CA ILE A 77 5.99 -21.96 -30.07
C ILE A 77 5.45 -21.38 -31.38
N LEU A 78 5.34 -20.05 -31.49
CA LEU A 78 4.85 -19.39 -32.70
C LEU A 78 5.80 -19.53 -33.89
N GLN A 79 7.10 -19.70 -33.65
CA GLN A 79 8.12 -19.82 -34.71
C GLN A 79 8.25 -21.25 -35.28
N THR A 80 7.96 -22.28 -34.49
CA THR A 80 8.01 -23.69 -34.91
C THR A 80 6.72 -24.18 -35.59
N SER A 81 5.62 -23.45 -35.43
CA SER A 81 4.36 -23.71 -36.13
C SER A 81 4.35 -23.25 -37.61
N TRP A 82 5.40 -22.57 -38.09
CA TRP A 82 5.43 -21.98 -39.43
C TRP A 82 6.22 -22.84 -40.43
N ILE A 83 5.70 -24.03 -40.74
CA ILE A 83 5.87 -24.59 -42.08
C ILE A 83 4.67 -24.05 -42.89
N PRO A 84 4.84 -23.07 -43.79
CA PRO A 84 3.72 -22.55 -44.55
C PRO A 84 3.13 -23.65 -45.46
N PRO A 85 1.86 -24.06 -45.27
CA PRO A 85 1.21 -25.12 -46.08
C PRO A 85 0.97 -24.73 -47.55
N VAL A 86 1.48 -23.57 -47.99
CA VAL A 86 1.17 -22.98 -49.29
C VAL A 86 2.17 -23.40 -50.37
N GLN A 87 3.31 -23.99 -50.00
CA GLN A 87 4.31 -24.47 -50.96
C GLN A 87 4.01 -25.87 -51.53
N GLN A 88 3.08 -26.65 -50.95
CA GLN A 88 2.61 -27.89 -51.58
C GLN A 88 1.70 -27.63 -52.79
N PHE A 89 1.16 -26.42 -52.96
CA PHE A 89 0.14 -26.12 -53.97
C PHE A 89 0.67 -25.55 -55.29
N ILE A 90 1.94 -25.12 -55.37
CA ILE A 90 2.50 -24.53 -56.61
C ILE A 90 3.18 -25.61 -57.51
N ALA A 91 3.37 -26.83 -57.02
CA ALA A 91 4.02 -27.91 -57.77
C ALA A 91 3.09 -28.68 -58.75
N THR A 92 1.77 -28.44 -58.72
CA THR A 92 0.79 -29.22 -59.50
C THR A 92 0.14 -28.48 -60.66
N TYR A 93 0.51 -27.23 -60.98
CA TYR A 93 -0.03 -26.53 -62.15
C TYR A 93 1.02 -25.70 -62.91
N ARG A 94 1.89 -26.40 -63.65
CA ARG A 94 2.54 -25.87 -64.85
C ARG A 94 2.65 -26.99 -65.88
N ARG A 95 1.61 -27.15 -66.70
CA ARG A 95 1.71 -27.71 -68.05
C ARG A 95 1.45 -26.59 -69.02
#